data_AF-A0A0V1J9J1-F1
#
_entry.id   AF-A0A0V1J9J1-F1
#
_cell.length_a   1.000
_cell.length_b   1.000
_cell.length_c   1.000
_cell.angle_alpha   90.00
_cell.angle_beta   90.00
_cell.angle_gamma   90.00
#
_symmetry.space_group_name_H-M   'P 1'
#
loop_
_entity.id
_entity.type
_entity.pdbx_description
1 polymer ?
#
loop_
_entity_poly.entity_id
_entity_poly.type
_entity_poly.pdbx_seq_one_letter_code
_entity_poly.pdbx_strand_id
1 'polypeptide(L)'
;LMMSLQWTLVALLLYVEVFVLSCMLLPWIRPSSWQRLFRSRFLRFIQTYSSYYIYCFAIMLLLLFLDALREVRKYSDVDFVKQSAGNVQGEFSTHMRLFRAQRNLYISGAALFLWFAIQRVASMISREAMLIASAEAAVRQARNASEAVMKAEQIGDSQHDKDDVVASLKEEVKKLNKELDRVKASETAIREQAEGVNKEYDRLMKEFETLQNTLEESGKKKK
;
A
#
# COMPACT_ATOMS: atom_id res chain seq x y z
N LEU A 1 30.77 16.90 -3.17
CA LEU A 1 29.51 16.18 -3.48
C LEU A 1 28.38 17.21 -3.62
N MET A 2 28.33 17.97 -4.71
CA MET A 2 27.15 18.77 -5.04
C MET A 2 26.57 18.19 -6.32
N MET A 3 25.38 17.60 -6.20
CA MET A 3 24.58 17.23 -7.35
C MET A 3 23.91 18.49 -7.90
N SER A 4 23.51 18.48 -9.17
CA SER A 4 22.67 19.55 -9.70
C SER A 4 21.46 19.77 -8.79
N LEU A 5 21.05 21.03 -8.63
CA LEU A 5 19.93 21.43 -7.77
C LEU A 5 18.65 20.62 -8.08
N GLN A 6 18.46 20.25 -9.35
CA GLN A 6 17.40 19.33 -9.79
C GLN A 6 17.45 17.99 -9.04
N TRP A 7 18.60 17.30 -9.02
CA TRP A 7 18.72 15.98 -8.40
C TRP A 7 18.68 16.02 -6.87
N THR A 8 19.08 17.14 -6.26
CA THR A 8 18.88 17.34 -4.81
C THR A 8 17.41 17.51 -4.45
N LEU A 9 16.61 18.19 -5.29
CA LEU A 9 15.17 18.31 -5.07
C LEU A 9 14.47 16.96 -5.21
N VAL A 10 14.87 16.14 -6.18
CA VAL A 10 14.32 14.79 -6.39
C VAL A 10 14.67 13.87 -5.21
N ALA A 11 15.90 13.95 -4.70
CA ALA A 11 16.30 13.21 -3.51
C ALA A 11 15.53 13.69 -2.25
N LEU A 12 15.30 15.00 -2.09
CA LEU A 12 14.49 15.54 -1.01
C LEU A 12 13.05 15.01 -1.08
N LEU A 13 12.45 15.03 -2.27
CA LEU A 13 11.13 14.48 -2.53
C LEU A 13 11.06 13.00 -2.15
N LEU A 14 12.07 12.20 -2.54
CA LEU A 14 12.18 10.80 -2.15
C LEU A 14 12.20 10.63 -0.62
N TYR A 15 12.99 11.42 0.09
CA TYR A 15 13.05 11.33 1.56
C TYR A 15 11.71 11.68 2.22
N VAL A 16 11.00 12.67 1.69
CA VAL A 16 9.65 13.00 2.14
C VAL A 16 8.70 11.83 1.89
N GLU A 17 8.76 11.20 0.72
CA GLU A 17 7.93 10.03 0.39
C GLU A 17 8.22 8.85 1.31
N VAL A 18 9.49 8.53 1.56
CA VAL A 18 9.89 7.46 2.51
C VAL A 18 9.36 7.75 3.90
N PHE A 19 9.48 9.00 4.36
CA PHE A 19 8.99 9.43 5.66
C PHE A 19 7.46 9.29 5.76
N VAL A 20 6.73 9.81 4.76
CA VAL A 20 5.26 9.72 4.71
C VAL A 20 4.81 8.25 4.67
N LEU A 21 5.41 7.42 3.80
CA LEU A 21 5.06 6.01 3.71
C LEU A 21 5.36 5.28 5.02
N SER A 22 6.50 5.56 5.65
CA SER A 22 6.87 5.00 6.94
C SER A 22 5.85 5.39 8.01
N CYS A 23 5.47 6.67 8.10
CA CYS A 23 4.40 7.10 9.01
C CYS A 23 3.06 6.38 8.73
N MET A 24 2.70 6.17 7.46
CA MET A 24 1.44 5.51 7.08
C MET A 24 1.43 4.00 7.35
N LEU A 25 2.59 3.34 7.28
CA LEU A 25 2.74 1.91 7.55
C LEU A 25 2.87 1.57 9.04
N LEU A 26 3.13 2.55 9.90
CA LEU A 26 3.29 2.31 11.34
C LEU A 26 1.96 1.83 11.97
N PRO A 27 1.96 0.68 12.67
CA PRO A 27 0.76 0.12 13.29
C PRO A 27 0.23 0.96 14.46
N TRP A 28 1.01 1.95 14.91
CA TRP A 28 0.67 2.81 16.04
C TRP A 28 -0.50 3.76 15.74
N ILE A 29 -0.71 4.12 14.46
CA ILE A 29 -1.71 5.12 14.08
C ILE A 29 -2.95 4.41 13.56
N ARG A 30 -4.04 4.48 14.33
CA ARG A 30 -5.34 3.91 13.92
C ARG A 30 -5.80 4.47 12.56
N PRO A 31 -6.37 3.66 11.65
CA PRO A 31 -6.90 4.11 10.37
C PRO A 31 -7.89 5.28 10.49
N SER A 32 -8.66 5.34 11.58
CA SER A 32 -9.60 6.43 11.87
C SER A 32 -8.91 7.78 12.15
N SER A 33 -7.69 7.79 12.69
CA SER A 33 -6.88 9.00 12.88
C SER A 33 -6.40 9.55 11.54
N TRP A 34 -5.91 8.66 10.66
CA TRP A 34 -5.57 9.01 9.28
C TRP A 34 -6.79 9.49 8.51
N GLN A 35 -7.93 8.82 8.63
CA GLN A 35 -9.19 9.25 8.00
C GLN A 35 -9.62 10.64 8.49
N ARG A 36 -9.42 10.96 9.76
CA ARG A 36 -9.71 12.30 10.31
C ARG A 36 -8.76 13.36 9.75
N LEU A 37 -7.49 13.01 9.57
CA LEU A 37 -6.48 13.85 8.92
C LEU A 37 -6.83 14.06 7.43
N PHE A 38 -7.10 12.97 6.68
CA PHE A 38 -7.55 12.96 5.28
C PHE A 38 -8.91 13.64 5.06
N ARG A 39 -9.83 13.63 6.03
CA ARG A 39 -11.08 14.41 5.98
C ARG A 39 -10.96 15.83 6.49
N SER A 40 -9.83 16.22 7.08
CA SER A 40 -9.67 17.57 7.61
C SER A 40 -9.82 18.61 6.51
N ARG A 41 -10.23 19.83 6.88
CA ARG A 41 -10.48 20.93 5.94
C ARG A 41 -9.31 21.20 5.00
N PHE A 42 -8.08 20.93 5.45
CA PHE A 42 -6.84 21.02 4.68
C PHE A 42 -6.80 20.01 3.52
N LEU A 43 -7.16 18.75 3.78
CA LEU A 43 -7.15 17.71 2.76
C LEU A 43 -8.39 17.73 1.86
N ARG A 44 -9.56 18.22 2.32
CA ARG A 44 -10.70 18.50 1.42
C ARG A 44 -10.43 19.63 0.42
N PHE A 45 -9.73 20.67 0.85
CA PHE A 45 -9.31 21.77 -0.04
C PHE A 45 -8.35 21.26 -1.12
N ILE A 46 -7.44 20.34 -0.76
CA ILE A 46 -6.64 19.59 -1.73
C ILE A 46 -7.56 18.73 -2.61
N GLN A 47 -8.47 17.93 -2.03
CA GLN A 47 -9.29 16.91 -2.69
C GLN A 47 -10.19 17.43 -3.82
N THR A 48 -10.71 18.67 -3.73
CA THR A 48 -11.60 19.24 -4.76
C THR A 48 -10.90 19.53 -6.09
N TYR A 49 -9.59 19.80 -6.09
CA TYR A 49 -8.78 19.96 -7.31
C TYR A 49 -7.67 18.89 -7.45
N SER A 50 -7.56 17.97 -6.47
CA SER A 50 -6.39 17.10 -6.28
C SER A 50 -6.14 16.12 -7.42
N SER A 51 -7.18 15.60 -8.06
CA SER A 51 -7.02 14.51 -9.02
C SER A 51 -6.13 14.97 -10.18
N TYR A 52 -6.37 16.18 -10.71
CA TYR A 52 -5.55 16.75 -11.78
C TYR A 52 -4.10 16.96 -11.33
N TYR A 53 -3.88 17.57 -10.17
CA TYR A 53 -2.53 17.80 -9.64
C TYR A 53 -1.77 16.50 -9.34
N ILE A 54 -2.44 15.46 -8.82
CA ILE A 54 -1.87 14.13 -8.57
C ILE A 54 -1.43 13.48 -9.90
N TYR A 55 -2.27 13.53 -10.93
CA TYR A 55 -1.91 12.99 -12.25
C TYR A 55 -0.80 13.81 -12.91
N CYS A 56 -0.85 15.14 -12.85
CA CYS A 56 0.22 16.00 -13.36
C CYS A 56 1.55 15.72 -12.65
N PHE A 57 1.53 15.55 -11.33
CA PHE A 57 2.72 15.21 -10.54
C PHE A 57 3.25 13.81 -10.89
N ALA A 58 2.36 12.83 -11.08
CA ALA A 58 2.75 11.49 -11.52
C ALA A 58 3.40 11.50 -12.92
N ILE A 59 2.84 12.26 -13.86
CA ILE A 59 3.42 12.44 -15.20
C ILE A 59 4.78 13.15 -15.10
N MET A 60 4.91 14.17 -14.24
CA MET A 60 6.18 14.85 -14.01
C MET A 60 7.27 13.89 -13.49
N LEU A 61 6.95 13.05 -12.50
CA LEU A 61 7.87 12.02 -11.99
C LEU A 61 8.22 10.99 -13.07
N LEU A 62 7.23 10.59 -13.89
CA LEU A 62 7.45 9.67 -14.99
C LEU A 62 8.40 10.26 -16.05
N LEU A 63 8.21 11.53 -16.43
CA LEU A 63 9.10 12.21 -17.38
C LEU A 63 10.52 12.32 -16.82
N LEU A 64 10.67 12.62 -15.54
CA LEU A 64 11.97 12.70 -14.89
C LEU A 64 12.67 11.33 -14.85
N PHE A 65 11.92 10.26 -14.62
CA PHE A 65 12.43 8.88 -14.71
C PHE A 65 12.82 8.50 -16.14
N LEU A 66 12.01 8.86 -17.14
CA LEU A 66 12.32 8.64 -18.56
C LEU A 66 13.55 9.43 -19.01
N ASP A 67 13.72 10.65 -18.50
CA ASP A 67 14.92 11.47 -18.73
C ASP A 67 16.17 10.79 -18.14
N ALA A 68 16.08 10.30 -16.90
CA ALA A 68 17.16 9.54 -16.28
C ALA A 68 17.49 8.24 -17.06
N LEU A 69 16.47 7.53 -17.55
CA LEU A 69 16.65 6.34 -18.40
C LEU A 69 17.36 6.68 -19.72
N ARG A 70 16.94 7.77 -20.36
CA ARG A 70 17.57 8.27 -21.59
C ARG A 70 19.02 8.65 -21.33
N GLU A 71 19.31 9.30 -20.21
CA GLU A 71 20.65 9.74 -19.82
C GLU A 71 21.58 8.54 -19.57
N VAL A 72 21.12 7.50 -18.87
CA VAL A 72 21.88 6.25 -18.68
C VAL A 72 22.15 5.57 -20.01
N ARG A 73 21.14 5.42 -20.88
CA ARG A 73 21.31 4.77 -22.18
C ARG A 73 22.26 5.56 -23.09
N LYS A 74 22.21 6.89 -23.06
CA LYS A 74 23.11 7.76 -23.81
C LYS A 74 24.57 7.59 -23.39
N TYR A 75 24.84 7.52 -22.09
CA TYR A 75 26.21 7.38 -21.58
C TYR A 75 26.71 5.93 -21.54
N SER A 76 25.83 4.93 -21.71
CA SER A 76 26.21 3.51 -21.82
C SER A 76 26.55 3.10 -23.26
N ASP A 77 26.20 3.92 -24.25
CA ASP A 77 26.40 3.57 -25.66
C ASP A 77 27.88 3.62 -26.04
N VAL A 78 28.35 2.53 -26.65
CA VAL A 78 29.77 2.27 -26.94
C VAL A 78 30.28 3.27 -27.99
N ASP A 79 29.41 3.74 -28.88
CA ASP A 79 29.77 4.73 -29.89
C ASP A 79 30.02 6.12 -29.30
N PHE A 80 29.31 6.49 -28.22
CA PHE A 80 29.57 7.73 -27.47
C PHE A 80 30.89 7.68 -26.68
N VAL A 81 31.21 6.49 -26.16
CA VAL A 81 32.49 6.21 -25.49
C VAL A 81 33.65 6.27 -26.50
N LYS A 82 33.51 5.63 -27.67
CA LYS A 82 34.51 5.65 -28.75
C LYS A 82 34.74 7.04 -29.34
N GLN A 83 33.69 7.85 -29.49
CA GLN A 83 33.82 9.25 -29.92
C GLN A 83 34.60 10.10 -28.91
N SER A 84 34.60 9.71 -27.63
CA SER A 84 35.35 10.36 -26.55
C SER A 84 36.73 9.74 -26.29
N ALA A 85 37.02 8.57 -26.88
CA ALA A 85 38.22 7.74 -26.66
C ALA A 85 39.51 8.30 -27.32
N GLY A 86 39.43 9.45 -27.99
CA GLY A 86 40.61 10.15 -28.52
C GLY A 86 41.41 10.93 -27.46
N ASN A 87 40.90 11.06 -26.24
CA ASN A 87 41.53 11.82 -25.16
C ASN A 87 41.31 11.07 -23.83
N VAL A 88 42.36 10.68 -23.12
CA VAL A 88 42.29 9.92 -21.84
C VAL A 88 41.40 10.65 -20.80
N GLN A 89 41.39 11.99 -20.82
CA GLN A 89 40.52 12.84 -20.00
C GLN A 89 39.01 12.68 -20.34
N GLY A 90 38.69 12.37 -21.60
CA GLY A 90 37.34 12.18 -22.12
C GLY A 90 36.71 10.86 -21.68
N GLU A 91 37.51 9.78 -21.64
CA GLU A 91 37.07 8.47 -21.17
C GLU A 91 36.70 8.50 -19.67
N PHE A 92 37.57 9.04 -18.82
CA PHE A 92 37.30 9.23 -17.39
C PHE A 92 36.05 10.09 -17.14
N SER A 93 35.86 11.14 -17.93
CA SER A 93 34.69 12.02 -17.83
C SER A 93 33.38 11.33 -18.23
N THR A 94 33.42 10.34 -19.12
CA THR A 94 32.24 9.58 -19.56
C THR A 94 31.86 8.50 -18.55
N HIS A 95 32.82 7.76 -18.00
CA HIS A 95 32.56 6.82 -16.90
C HIS A 95 31.99 7.52 -15.65
N MET A 96 32.51 8.70 -15.31
CA MET A 96 31.99 9.50 -14.19
C MET A 96 30.55 9.99 -14.44
N ARG A 97 30.21 10.34 -15.70
CA ARG A 97 28.84 10.73 -16.08
C ARG A 97 27.88 9.55 -16.04
N LEU A 98 28.30 8.37 -16.48
CA LEU A 98 27.51 7.14 -16.41
C LEU A 98 27.15 6.77 -14.97
N PHE A 99 28.10 6.82 -14.03
CA PHE A 99 27.83 6.54 -12.62
C PHE A 99 26.83 7.53 -12.00
N ARG A 100 26.92 8.81 -12.38
CA ARG A 100 25.94 9.82 -11.95
C ARG A 100 24.55 9.52 -12.50
N ALA A 101 24.45 9.18 -13.79
CA ALA A 101 23.18 8.85 -14.44
C ALA A 101 22.53 7.61 -13.81
N GLN A 102 23.31 6.56 -13.51
CA GLN A 102 22.82 5.35 -12.85
C GLN A 102 22.21 5.66 -11.48
N ARG A 103 22.90 6.43 -10.64
CA ARG A 103 22.36 6.83 -9.33
C ARG A 103 21.07 7.65 -9.46
N ASN A 104 21.04 8.59 -10.40
CA ASN A 104 19.87 9.43 -10.65
C ASN A 104 18.66 8.62 -11.14
N LEU A 105 18.90 7.58 -11.95
CA LEU A 105 17.89 6.61 -12.35
C LEU A 105 17.30 5.86 -11.16
N TYR A 106 18.13 5.39 -10.22
CA TYR A 106 17.63 4.71 -9.03
C TYR A 106 16.80 5.64 -8.14
N ILE A 107 17.25 6.89 -7.92
CA ILE A 107 16.53 7.87 -7.09
C ILE A 107 15.17 8.21 -7.73
N SER A 108 15.14 8.54 -9.03
CA SER A 108 13.90 8.88 -9.73
C SER A 108 12.93 7.70 -9.84
N GLY A 109 13.45 6.49 -10.07
CA GLY A 109 12.66 5.27 -10.09
C GLY A 109 12.05 4.92 -8.74
N ALA A 110 12.84 5.06 -7.67
CA ALA A 110 12.35 4.86 -6.30
C ALA A 110 11.27 5.87 -5.93
N ALA A 111 11.44 7.15 -6.31
CA ALA A 111 10.45 8.20 -6.03
C ALA A 111 9.14 7.92 -6.76
N LEU A 112 9.22 7.61 -8.06
CA LEU A 112 8.05 7.22 -8.86
C LEU A 112 7.31 6.02 -8.25
N PHE A 113 8.05 4.98 -7.84
CA PHE A 113 7.46 3.81 -7.21
C PHE A 113 6.80 4.12 -5.86
N LEU A 114 7.49 4.88 -5.00
CA LEU A 114 6.96 5.26 -3.68
C LEU A 114 5.74 6.16 -3.80
N TRP A 115 5.69 7.06 -4.78
CA TRP A 115 4.49 7.83 -5.08
C TRP A 115 3.26 6.93 -5.30
N PHE A 116 3.37 5.91 -6.15
CA PHE A 116 2.29 4.95 -6.36
C PHE A 116 1.97 4.13 -5.10
N ALA A 117 2.99 3.73 -4.35
CA ALA A 117 2.81 3.00 -3.10
C ALA A 117 2.01 3.83 -2.07
N ILE A 118 2.35 5.11 -1.89
CA ILE A 118 1.65 6.03 -1.00
C ILE A 118 0.19 6.19 -1.44
N GLN A 119 -0.07 6.41 -2.74
CA GLN A 119 -1.44 6.51 -3.25
C GLN A 119 -2.24 5.24 -2.98
N ARG A 120 -1.62 4.08 -3.19
CA ARG A 120 -2.26 2.78 -2.90
C ARG A 120 -2.58 2.62 -1.42
N VAL A 121 -1.62 2.85 -0.53
CA VAL A 121 -1.78 2.73 0.92
C VAL A 121 -2.80 3.75 1.45
N ALA A 122 -2.74 5.01 1.01
CA ALA A 122 -3.71 6.05 1.37
C ALA A 122 -5.15 5.66 1.00
N SER A 123 -5.33 5.09 -0.20
CA SER A 123 -6.64 4.60 -0.65
C SER A 123 -7.14 3.42 0.20
N MET A 124 -6.24 2.52 0.62
CA MET A 124 -6.59 1.37 1.45
C MET A 124 -7.00 1.81 2.86
N ILE A 125 -6.21 2.66 3.51
CA ILE A 125 -6.51 3.20 4.85
C ILE A 125 -7.86 3.93 4.84
N SER A 126 -8.13 4.71 3.79
CA SER A 126 -9.41 5.43 3.66
C SER A 126 -10.61 4.49 3.52
N ARG A 127 -10.47 3.40 2.75
CA ARG A 127 -11.51 2.37 2.60
C ARG A 127 -11.72 1.59 3.89
N GLU A 128 -10.66 1.18 4.57
CA GLU A 128 -10.71 0.45 5.83
C GLU A 128 -11.39 1.29 6.93
N ALA A 129 -11.03 2.57 7.03
CA ALA A 129 -11.65 3.46 8.01
C ALA A 129 -13.15 3.71 7.71
N MET A 130 -13.54 3.74 6.43
CA MET A 130 -14.95 3.79 6.04
C MET A 130 -15.69 2.49 6.39
N LEU A 131 -15.06 1.33 6.21
CA LEU A 131 -15.62 0.03 6.58
C LEU A 131 -15.84 -0.09 8.09
N ILE A 132 -14.85 0.34 8.90
CA ILE A 132 -14.98 0.36 10.37
C ILE A 132 -16.13 1.26 10.80
N ALA A 133 -16.25 2.46 10.20
CA ALA A 133 -17.32 3.39 10.52
C ALA A 133 -18.71 2.84 10.13
N SER A 134 -18.83 2.16 8.97
CA SER A 134 -20.09 1.52 8.57
C SER A 134 -20.44 0.32 9.45
N ALA A 135 -19.46 -0.48 9.85
CA ALA A 135 -19.67 -1.61 10.75
C ALA A 135 -20.13 -1.14 12.14
N GLU A 136 -19.51 -0.08 12.68
CA GLU A 136 -19.93 0.51 13.96
C GLU A 136 -21.35 1.08 13.87
N ALA A 137 -21.71 1.74 12.77
CA ALA A 137 -23.06 2.24 12.54
C ALA A 137 -24.10 1.11 12.47
N ALA A 138 -23.81 0.02 11.77
CA ALA A 138 -24.69 -1.15 11.67
C ALA A 138 -24.90 -1.82 13.05
N VAL A 139 -23.83 -1.99 13.84
CA VAL A 139 -23.92 -2.54 15.20
C VAL A 139 -24.75 -1.61 16.11
N ARG A 140 -24.56 -0.29 16.01
CA ARG A 140 -25.37 0.67 16.79
C ARG A 140 -26.84 0.63 16.40
N GLN A 141 -27.15 0.52 15.10
CA GLN A 141 -28.53 0.37 14.62
C GLN A 141 -29.18 -0.91 15.16
N ALA A 142 -28.48 -2.04 15.09
CA ALA A 142 -28.98 -3.31 15.62
C ALA A 142 -29.21 -3.27 17.15
N ARG A 143 -28.32 -2.61 17.91
CA ARG A 143 -28.50 -2.44 19.37
C ARG A 143 -29.68 -1.53 19.69
N ASN A 144 -29.80 -0.39 19.03
CA ASN A 144 -30.91 0.53 19.25
C ASN A 144 -32.26 -0.12 18.90
N ALA A 145 -32.31 -0.90 17.82
CA ALA A 145 -33.47 -1.70 17.45
C ALA A 145 -33.81 -2.75 18.52
N SER A 146 -32.81 -3.49 19.03
CA SER A 146 -33.01 -4.47 20.09
C SER A 146 -33.48 -3.83 21.41
N GLU A 147 -32.91 -2.70 21.80
CA GLU A 147 -33.33 -1.95 22.99
C GLU A 147 -34.74 -1.38 22.84
N ALA A 148 -35.12 -0.91 21.64
CA ALA A 148 -36.47 -0.45 21.36
C ALA A 148 -37.50 -1.59 21.49
N VAL A 149 -37.17 -2.79 20.99
CA VAL A 149 -38.00 -3.98 21.15
C VAL A 149 -38.14 -4.36 22.63
N MET A 150 -37.03 -4.42 23.38
CA MET A 150 -37.08 -4.72 24.81
C MET A 150 -37.90 -3.71 25.62
N LYS A 151 -37.79 -2.42 25.30
CA LYS A 151 -38.60 -1.37 25.94
C LYS A 151 -40.09 -1.49 25.56
N ALA A 152 -40.39 -1.87 24.32
CA ALA A 152 -41.75 -2.12 23.85
C ALA A 152 -42.39 -3.39 24.46
N GLU A 153 -41.57 -4.38 24.85
CA GLU A 153 -42.01 -5.56 25.61
C GLU A 153 -42.26 -5.24 27.09
N GLN A 154 -41.50 -4.32 27.70
CA GLN A 154 -41.69 -3.90 29.10
C GLN A 154 -42.87 -2.93 29.28
N ILE A 155 -43.16 -2.10 28.27
CA ILE A 155 -44.32 -1.20 28.25
C ILE A 155 -45.49 -1.98 27.63
N GLY A 156 -46.13 -2.80 28.45
CA GLY A 156 -47.32 -3.55 28.08
C GLY A 156 -48.50 -2.62 27.84
N ASP A 157 -48.64 -2.09 26.61
CA ASP A 157 -49.92 -1.69 26.07
C ASP A 157 -49.90 -1.62 24.53
N SER A 158 -51.06 -1.83 23.90
CA SER A 158 -51.38 -1.78 22.45
C SER A 158 -50.92 -2.96 21.58
N GLN A 159 -51.81 -3.94 21.42
CA GLN A 159 -51.59 -5.30 20.86
C GLN A 159 -51.61 -5.38 19.31
N HIS A 160 -51.90 -4.33 18.53
CA HIS A 160 -52.27 -4.52 17.12
C HIS A 160 -51.25 -4.03 16.06
N ASP A 161 -50.25 -3.22 16.42
CA ASP A 161 -49.15 -2.78 15.53
C ASP A 161 -47.80 -3.47 15.83
N LYS A 162 -47.73 -4.29 16.90
CA LYS A 162 -46.48 -4.92 17.38
C LYS A 162 -46.05 -6.12 16.54
N ASP A 163 -46.98 -6.89 15.99
CA ASP A 163 -46.64 -8.16 15.34
C ASP A 163 -45.90 -7.97 14.00
N ASP A 164 -46.25 -6.96 13.22
CA ASP A 164 -45.64 -6.72 11.90
C ASP A 164 -44.22 -6.09 12.01
N VAL A 165 -44.04 -5.22 13.00
CA VAL A 165 -42.74 -4.62 13.34
C VAL A 165 -41.83 -5.68 13.97
N VAL A 166 -42.33 -6.50 14.90
CA VAL A 166 -41.55 -7.60 15.51
C VAL A 166 -41.18 -8.67 14.47
N ALA A 167 -42.04 -8.96 13.50
CA ALA A 167 -41.75 -9.91 12.43
C ALA A 167 -40.63 -9.41 11.51
N SER A 168 -40.69 -8.15 11.05
CA SER A 168 -39.66 -7.56 10.20
C SER A 168 -38.30 -7.44 10.91
N LEU A 169 -38.31 -7.04 12.19
CA LEU A 169 -37.10 -7.00 13.02
C LEU A 169 -36.51 -8.40 13.30
N LYS A 170 -37.35 -9.43 13.49
CA LYS A 170 -36.87 -10.82 13.58
C LYS A 170 -36.21 -11.27 12.28
N GLU A 171 -36.74 -10.87 11.13
CA GLU A 171 -36.16 -11.20 9.84
C GLU A 171 -34.80 -10.51 9.65
N GLU A 172 -34.68 -9.26 10.08
CA GLU A 172 -33.44 -8.49 10.02
C GLU A 172 -32.37 -9.05 10.97
N VAL A 173 -32.73 -9.38 12.21
CA VAL A 173 -31.85 -10.09 13.16
C VAL A 173 -31.39 -11.44 12.60
N LYS A 174 -32.26 -12.16 11.89
CA LYS A 174 -31.91 -13.42 11.23
C LYS A 174 -30.95 -13.21 10.06
N LYS A 175 -31.12 -12.13 9.28
CA LYS A 175 -30.18 -11.76 8.21
C LYS A 175 -28.81 -11.36 8.77
N LEU A 176 -28.78 -10.52 9.80
CA LEU A 176 -27.54 -10.10 10.46
C LEU A 176 -26.80 -11.27 11.11
N ASN A 177 -27.48 -12.20 11.78
CA ASN A 177 -26.83 -13.39 12.32
C ASN A 177 -26.24 -14.27 11.19
N LYS A 178 -26.95 -14.40 10.07
CA LYS A 178 -26.45 -15.16 8.92
C LYS A 178 -25.23 -14.49 8.27
N GLU A 179 -25.18 -13.16 8.22
CA GLU A 179 -23.98 -12.43 7.80
C GLU A 179 -22.83 -12.57 8.80
N LEU A 180 -23.11 -12.52 10.10
CA LEU A 180 -22.10 -12.72 11.14
C LEU A 180 -21.46 -14.11 11.05
N ASP A 181 -22.26 -15.15 10.85
CA ASP A 181 -21.77 -16.52 10.65
C ASP A 181 -20.96 -16.64 9.36
N ARG A 182 -21.37 -15.97 8.29
CA ARG A 182 -20.61 -15.92 7.03
C ARG A 182 -19.26 -15.22 7.21
N VAL A 183 -19.21 -14.13 7.97
CA VAL A 183 -17.97 -13.40 8.28
C VAL A 183 -17.05 -14.26 9.13
N LYS A 184 -17.57 -14.91 10.19
CA LYS A 184 -16.78 -15.85 11.00
C LYS A 184 -16.23 -17.01 10.18
N ALA A 185 -17.04 -17.60 9.29
CA ALA A 185 -16.58 -18.65 8.39
C ALA A 185 -15.49 -18.15 7.42
N SER A 186 -15.58 -16.90 6.96
CA SER A 186 -14.54 -16.30 6.12
C SER A 186 -13.25 -16.02 6.91
N GLU A 187 -13.36 -15.63 8.18
CA GLU A 187 -12.22 -15.42 9.08
C GLU A 187 -11.48 -16.74 9.34
N THR A 188 -12.21 -17.83 9.63
CA THR A 188 -11.61 -19.15 9.80
C THR A 188 -10.98 -19.66 8.52
N ALA A 189 -11.61 -19.46 7.36
CA ALA A 189 -11.05 -19.86 6.07
C ALA A 189 -9.76 -19.09 5.74
N ILE A 190 -9.72 -17.77 6.01
CA ILE A 190 -8.50 -16.96 5.83
C ILE A 190 -7.40 -17.45 6.77
N ARG A 191 -7.74 -17.79 8.00
CA ARG A 191 -6.79 -18.33 8.98
C ARG A 191 -6.20 -19.68 8.52
N GLU A 192 -7.04 -20.61 8.07
CA GLU A 192 -6.59 -21.90 7.53
C GLU A 192 -5.71 -21.71 6.28
N GLN A 193 -6.07 -20.77 5.40
CA GLN A 193 -5.27 -20.45 4.23
C GLN A 193 -3.90 -19.89 4.61
N ALA A 194 -3.83 -19.02 5.62
CA ALA A 194 -2.57 -18.49 6.14
C ALA A 194 -1.70 -19.60 6.76
N GLU A 195 -2.30 -20.53 7.51
CA GLU A 195 -1.60 -21.70 8.05
C GLU A 195 -1.09 -22.63 6.94
N GLY A 196 -1.84 -22.81 5.85
CA GLY A 196 -1.41 -23.57 4.68
C GLY A 196 -0.20 -22.94 3.97
N VAL A 197 -0.20 -21.62 3.80
CA VAL A 197 0.94 -20.89 3.21
C VAL A 197 2.20 -21.03 4.07
N ASN A 198 2.08 -20.97 5.40
CA ASN A 198 3.22 -21.19 6.29
C ASN A 198 3.81 -22.60 6.15
N LYS A 199 2.98 -23.63 6.00
CA LYS A 199 3.48 -25.01 5.80
C LYS A 199 4.25 -25.16 4.48
N GLU A 200 3.76 -24.55 3.39
CA GLU A 200 4.49 -24.56 2.12
C GLU A 200 5.80 -23.77 2.20
N TYR A 201 5.82 -22.68 2.96
CA TYR A 201 7.05 -21.92 3.23
C TYR A 201 8.09 -22.77 3.98
N ASP A 202 7.68 -23.46 5.05
CA ASP A 202 8.55 -24.37 5.82
C ASP A 202 9.08 -25.52 4.96
N ARG A 203 8.24 -26.06 4.07
CA ARG A 203 8.65 -27.09 3.12
C ARG A 203 9.70 -26.57 2.15
N LEU A 204 9.47 -25.41 1.55
CA LEU A 204 10.40 -24.81 0.59
C LEU A 204 11.76 -24.49 1.25
N MET A 205 11.75 -24.04 2.50
CA MET A 205 12.97 -23.85 3.30
C MET A 205 13.77 -25.15 3.47
N LYS A 206 13.09 -26.27 3.77
CA LYS A 206 13.75 -27.59 3.86
C LYS A 206 14.29 -28.07 2.51
N GLU A 207 13.55 -27.85 1.43
CA GLU A 207 14.02 -28.17 0.07
C GLU A 207 15.26 -27.33 -0.28
N PHE A 208 15.29 -26.05 0.10
CA PHE A 208 16.47 -25.20 -0.08
C PHE A 208 17.67 -25.69 0.73
N GLU A 209 17.48 -26.04 2.00
CA GLU A 209 18.53 -26.57 2.88
C GLU A 209 19.11 -27.90 2.34
N THR A 210 18.26 -28.82 1.89
CA THR A 210 18.70 -30.09 1.30
C THR A 210 19.44 -29.90 -0.02
N LEU A 211 18.99 -28.99 -0.89
CA LEU A 211 19.70 -28.64 -2.12
C LEU A 211 21.07 -28.01 -1.83
N GLN A 212 21.14 -27.13 -0.83
CA GLN A 212 22.39 -26.50 -0.42
C GLN A 212 23.39 -27.54 0.12
N ASN A 213 22.94 -28.45 0.99
CA ASN A 213 23.76 -29.54 1.52
C ASN A 213 24.25 -30.47 0.39
N THR A 214 23.38 -30.81 -0.57
CA THR A 214 23.75 -31.65 -1.73
C THR A 214 24.77 -30.95 -2.63
N LEU A 215 24.65 -29.64 -2.82
CA LEU A 215 25.61 -28.83 -3.58
C LEU A 215 26.98 -28.80 -2.89
N GLU A 216 27.01 -28.64 -1.56
CA GLU A 216 28.23 -28.67 -0.76
C GLU A 216 28.92 -30.05 -0.79
N GLU A 217 28.15 -31.14 -0.71
CA GLU A 217 28.67 -32.52 -0.84
C GLU A 217 29.21 -32.81 -2.25
N SER A 218 28.52 -32.35 -3.30
CA SER A 218 28.95 -32.49 -4.70
C SER A 218 30.23 -31.67 -4.98
N GLY A 219 30.37 -30.50 -4.35
CA GLY A 219 31.59 -29.68 -4.38
C GLY A 219 32.78 -30.34 -3.67
N LYS A 220 32.54 -31.12 -2.61
CA LYS A 220 33.60 -31.88 -1.90
C LYS A 220 34.06 -33.14 -2.65
N LYS A 221 33.20 -33.79 -3.45
CA LYS A 221 33.56 -34.96 -4.27
C LYS A 221 34.35 -34.63 -5.56
N LYS A 222 34.41 -33.35 -5.95
CA LYS A 222 35.16 -32.87 -7.14
C LYS A 222 36.56 -32.33 -6.81
N LYS A 223 36.98 -32.37 -5.55
CA LYS A 223 38.36 -32.11 -5.10
C LYS A 223 39.01 -33.42 -4.68
#